data_AF-A0A349N4R6-F1
#
_entry.id   AF-A0A349N4R6-F1
#
_cell.length_a   1.000
_cell.length_b   1.000
_cell.length_c   1.000
_cell.angle_alpha   90.00
_cell.angle_beta   90.00
_cell.angle_gamma   90.00
#
_symmetry.space_group_name_H-M   'P 1'
#
loop_
_entity.id
_entity.type
_entity.pdbx_description
1 polymer ?
#
loop_
_entity_poly.entity_id
_entity_poly.type
_entity_poly.pdbx_seq_one_letter_code
_entity_poly.pdbx_strand_id
1 'polypeptide(L)'
;MVISEDRCVINSRVGQTPVKLAIAFSLSALMAACAPDEGVSDNGVSESPKETINVRWTEHGIPHITAQTWEGLGFGFAHSVAQNGVCVLAKELVTVNGELSKYFGAENGNVNSDAFHRALLNDAKIDEYLAASSADSNAMDSGYARGYNRYIDTHADQLPASCAGAEWVKPIDERDLAR
;
A
#
# COMPACT_ATOMS: atom_id res chain seq x y z
N MET A 1 5.21 -6.26 -5.31
CA MET A 1 4.57 -6.35 -3.99
C MET A 1 3.15 -6.83 -4.17
N VAL A 2 2.80 -7.89 -3.44
CA VAL A 2 1.46 -8.48 -3.41
C VAL A 2 1.04 -8.55 -1.94
N ILE A 3 -0.17 -8.11 -1.61
CA ILE A 3 -0.71 -8.25 -0.25
C ILE A 3 -1.48 -9.56 -0.16
N SER A 4 -1.12 -10.38 0.82
CA SER A 4 -1.90 -11.53 1.26
C SER A 4 -2.64 -11.15 2.54
N GLU A 5 -3.97 -11.12 2.49
CA GLU A 5 -4.81 -10.74 3.64
C GLU A 5 -5.47 -11.97 4.28
N ASP A 6 -5.14 -12.23 5.54
CA ASP A 6 -5.84 -13.21 6.37
C ASP A 6 -6.75 -12.48 7.36
N ARG A 7 -8.05 -12.49 7.07
CA ARG A 7 -9.05 -12.00 8.02
C ARG A 7 -9.45 -13.15 8.94
N CYS A 8 -9.21 -12.99 10.24
CA CYS A 8 -9.76 -13.89 11.24
C CYS A 8 -11.27 -13.65 11.35
N VAL A 9 -12.05 -14.23 10.43
CA VAL A 9 -13.50 -14.31 10.56
C VAL A 9 -13.76 -15.37 11.62
N ILE A 10 -14.28 -14.97 12.79
CA ILE A 10 -14.78 -15.93 13.78
C ILE A 10 -16.02 -16.59 13.18
N ASN A 11 -15.80 -17.64 12.39
CA ASN A 11 -16.86 -18.45 11.82
C ASN A 11 -17.42 -19.31 12.97
N SER A 12 -18.47 -18.84 13.64
CA SER A 12 -19.26 -19.70 14.52
C SER A 12 -19.97 -20.77 13.68
N ARG A 13 -19.30 -21.89 13.40
CA ARG A 13 -19.92 -23.09 12.85
C ARG A 13 -19.57 -24.32 13.68
N VAL A 14 -20.41 -24.59 14.68
CA VAL A 14 -20.62 -25.95 15.18
C VAL A 14 -21.76 -26.54 14.36
N GLY A 15 -21.47 -27.53 13.53
CA GLY A 15 -22.46 -28.16 12.67
C GLY A 15 -21.83 -29.15 11.70
N GLN A 16 -21.60 -30.35 12.22
CA GLN A 16 -21.09 -31.55 11.55
C GLN A 16 -21.84 -31.89 10.24
N THR A 17 -21.15 -32.46 9.25
CA THR A 17 -21.41 -33.82 8.72
C THR A 17 -20.41 -34.21 7.61
N PRO A 18 -20.18 -35.51 7.34
CA PRO A 18 -18.97 -36.01 6.69
C PRO A 18 -19.20 -36.70 5.32
N VAL A 19 -18.08 -37.08 4.67
CA VAL A 19 -17.93 -38.12 3.62
C VAL A 19 -18.43 -37.68 2.22
N LYS A 20 -17.63 -37.71 1.14
CA LYS A 20 -17.15 -38.92 0.47
C LYS A 20 -15.90 -38.72 -0.38
N LEU A 21 -15.02 -39.71 -0.22
CA LEU A 21 -13.83 -40.07 -0.98
C LEU A 21 -14.20 -40.54 -2.40
N ALA A 22 -13.50 -40.06 -3.42
CA ALA A 22 -13.45 -40.72 -4.73
C ALA A 22 -12.04 -40.58 -5.32
N ILE A 23 -11.37 -41.71 -5.45
CA ILE A 23 -10.07 -41.93 -6.08
C ILE A 23 -10.33 -42.28 -7.55
N ALA A 24 -9.57 -41.72 -8.49
CA ALA A 24 -9.33 -42.36 -9.79
C ALA A 24 -7.94 -42.00 -10.33
N PHE A 25 -7.12 -43.04 -10.42
CA PHE A 25 -5.83 -43.13 -11.10
C PHE A 25 -5.99 -43.03 -12.62
N SER A 26 -5.12 -42.27 -13.30
CA SER A 26 -4.70 -42.64 -14.66
C SER A 26 -3.31 -42.10 -14.96
N LEU A 27 -2.36 -43.04 -15.03
CA LEU A 27 -0.97 -42.87 -15.44
C LEU A 27 -0.92 -42.92 -16.97
N SER A 28 -0.29 -41.95 -17.63
CA SER A 28 0.08 -42.07 -19.05
C SER A 28 1.40 -41.34 -19.28
N ALA A 29 2.44 -42.13 -19.43
CA ALA A 29 3.78 -41.71 -19.85
C ALA A 29 3.84 -41.69 -21.38
N LEU A 30 4.28 -40.57 -21.95
CA LEU A 30 4.71 -40.47 -23.34
C LEU A 30 6.03 -39.69 -23.38
N MET A 31 7.08 -40.40 -23.81
CA MET A 31 8.38 -39.86 -24.18
C MET A 31 8.29 -39.12 -25.51
N ALA A 32 8.88 -37.93 -25.62
CA ALA A 32 9.25 -37.34 -26.91
C ALA A 32 10.42 -36.33 -26.76
N ALA A 33 11.59 -36.79 -27.20
CA ALA A 33 12.71 -36.11 -27.87
C ALA A 33 13.14 -34.68 -27.44
N CYS A 34 14.40 -34.57 -26.99
CA CYS A 34 15.18 -33.33 -27.00
C CYS A 34 15.71 -33.03 -28.40
N ALA A 35 15.50 -31.81 -28.89
CA ALA A 35 16.34 -31.16 -29.90
C ALA A 35 17.25 -30.14 -29.19
N PRO A 36 18.52 -29.95 -29.62
CA PRO A 36 19.33 -28.84 -29.13
C PRO A 36 18.92 -27.59 -29.90
N ASP A 37 18.23 -26.67 -29.25
CA ASP A 37 18.00 -25.33 -29.79
C ASP A 37 19.20 -24.44 -29.47
N GLU A 38 19.67 -23.73 -30.49
CA GLU A 38 20.85 -22.88 -30.39
C GLU A 38 20.62 -21.74 -29.39
N GLY A 39 21.64 -21.48 -28.58
CA GLY A 39 21.60 -20.48 -27.52
C GLY A 39 21.36 -19.08 -28.06
N VAL A 40 20.09 -18.66 -28.04
CA VAL A 40 19.73 -17.26 -27.95
C VAL A 40 20.06 -16.84 -26.52
N SER A 41 21.07 -15.99 -26.36
CA SER A 41 21.30 -15.25 -25.12
C SER A 41 20.12 -14.33 -24.89
N ASP A 42 19.09 -14.86 -24.23
CA ASP A 42 18.06 -14.07 -23.60
C ASP A 42 18.76 -13.28 -22.48
N ASN A 43 18.88 -11.97 -22.70
CA ASN A 43 19.23 -11.03 -21.63
C ASN A 43 18.07 -11.05 -20.65
N GLY A 44 18.07 -12.07 -19.78
CA GLY A 44 17.09 -12.24 -18.73
C GLY A 44 17.02 -10.96 -17.93
N VAL A 45 15.94 -10.21 -18.14
CA VAL A 45 15.46 -9.25 -17.18
C VAL A 45 15.22 -10.07 -15.93
N SER A 46 16.16 -9.96 -14.98
CA SER A 46 16.01 -10.50 -13.64
C SER A 46 14.72 -9.92 -13.08
N GLU A 47 13.61 -10.64 -13.22
CA GLU A 47 12.36 -10.32 -12.56
C GLU A 47 12.66 -10.46 -11.07
N SER A 48 12.95 -9.33 -10.42
CA SER A 48 13.17 -9.29 -8.97
C SER A 48 12.00 -10.03 -8.32
N PRO A 49 12.24 -11.03 -7.46
CA PRO A 49 11.18 -11.83 -6.88
C PRO A 49 10.09 -10.92 -6.30
N LYS A 50 8.84 -11.12 -6.71
CA LYS A 50 7.73 -10.33 -6.17
C LYS A 50 7.62 -10.59 -4.67
N GLU A 51 7.97 -9.58 -3.87
CA GLU A 51 7.78 -9.64 -2.42
C GLU A 51 6.29 -9.82 -2.08
N THR A 52 6.01 -10.75 -1.16
CA THR A 52 4.68 -10.99 -0.61
C THR A 52 4.61 -10.41 0.79
N ILE A 53 3.69 -9.48 0.98
CA ILE A 53 3.44 -8.77 2.23
C ILE A 53 2.23 -9.44 2.90
N ASN A 54 2.41 -9.96 4.11
CA ASN A 54 1.32 -10.62 4.83
C ASN A 54 0.68 -9.64 5.81
N VAL A 55 -0.63 -9.45 5.68
CA VAL A 55 -1.44 -8.63 6.57
C VAL A 55 -2.44 -9.54 7.27
N ARG A 56 -2.30 -9.68 8.59
CA ARG A 56 -3.24 -10.42 9.42
C ARG A 56 -4.07 -9.45 10.25
N TRP A 57 -5.38 -9.50 10.08
CA TRP A 57 -6.30 -8.66 10.84
C TRP A 57 -6.78 -9.37 12.10
N THR A 58 -6.68 -8.71 13.25
CA THR A 58 -7.27 -9.16 14.51
C THR A 58 -8.64 -8.51 14.73
N GLU A 59 -9.25 -8.84 15.87
CA GLU A 59 -10.48 -8.19 16.31
C GLU A 59 -10.31 -6.65 16.33
N HIS A 60 -11.42 -5.94 16.10
CA HIS A 60 -11.46 -4.48 16.00
C HIS A 60 -10.68 -3.87 14.82
N GLY A 61 -10.24 -4.67 13.85
CA GLY A 61 -9.60 -4.15 12.63
C GLY A 61 -8.18 -3.65 12.88
N ILE A 62 -7.41 -4.34 13.73
CA ILE A 62 -6.00 -4.01 13.95
C ILE A 62 -5.13 -4.87 13.01
N PRO A 63 -4.36 -4.27 12.09
CA PRO A 63 -3.52 -5.02 11.17
C PRO A 63 -2.17 -5.37 11.81
N HIS A 64 -1.73 -6.61 11.62
CA HIS A 64 -0.36 -7.05 11.86
C HIS A 64 0.31 -7.29 10.50
N ILE A 65 1.26 -6.43 10.13
CA ILE A 65 1.97 -6.50 8.85
C ILE A 65 3.32 -7.16 9.03
N THR A 66 3.67 -8.09 8.13
CA THR A 66 5.01 -8.67 8.01
C THR A 66 5.49 -8.61 6.57
N ALA A 67 6.76 -8.26 6.40
CA ALA A 67 7.43 -8.10 5.11
C ALA A 67 8.91 -8.49 5.25
N GLN A 68 9.59 -8.73 4.13
CA GLN A 68 11.02 -9.04 4.08
C GLN A 68 11.88 -7.79 3.93
N THR A 69 11.30 -6.69 3.47
CA THR A 69 11.98 -5.40 3.28
C THR A 69 11.26 -4.25 3.98
N TRP A 70 11.99 -3.17 4.27
CA TRP A 70 11.40 -1.93 4.79
C TRP A 70 10.39 -1.32 3.81
N GLU A 71 10.67 -1.39 2.51
CA GLU A 71 9.74 -0.95 1.46
C GLU A 71 8.44 -1.77 1.47
N GLY A 72 8.54 -3.10 1.58
CA GLY A 72 7.39 -3.99 1.72
C GLY A 72 6.58 -3.71 2.99
N LEU A 73 7.27 -3.42 4.10
CA LEU A 73 6.63 -3.07 5.36
C LEU A 73 5.86 -1.74 5.24
N GLY A 74 6.48 -0.71 4.68
CA GLY A 74 5.84 0.57 4.40
C GLY A 74 4.60 0.42 3.52
N PHE A 75 4.70 -0.37 2.46
CA PHE A 75 3.58 -0.66 1.56
C PHE A 75 2.40 -1.30 2.27
N GLY A 76 2.65 -2.38 3.03
CA GLY A 76 1.60 -3.07 3.78
C GLY A 76 0.98 -2.18 4.85
N PHE A 77 1.80 -1.37 5.52
CA PHE A 77 1.34 -0.44 6.55
C PHE A 77 0.41 0.62 5.97
N ALA A 78 0.85 1.37 4.95
CA ALA A 78 0.06 2.43 4.34
C ALA A 78 -1.25 1.92 3.74
N HIS A 79 -1.21 0.79 3.03
CA HIS A 79 -2.41 0.18 2.45
C HIS A 79 -3.43 -0.22 3.54
N SER A 80 -2.95 -0.76 4.66
CA SER A 80 -3.81 -1.17 5.79
C SER A 80 -4.39 0.03 6.55
N VAL A 81 -3.61 1.10 6.74
CA VAL A 81 -4.12 2.33 7.38
C VAL A 81 -5.12 3.03 6.45
N ALA A 82 -4.85 3.10 5.15
CA ALA A 82 -5.78 3.66 4.17
C ALA A 82 -7.13 2.93 4.17
N GLN A 83 -7.12 1.60 4.33
CA GLN A 83 -8.36 0.82 4.47
C GLN A 83 -9.28 1.31 5.61
N ASN A 84 -8.72 1.80 6.72
CA ASN A 84 -9.49 2.25 7.86
C ASN A 84 -9.76 3.77 7.87
N GLY A 85 -8.89 4.55 7.23
CA GLY A 85 -8.82 6.00 7.46
C GLY A 85 -8.40 6.84 6.27
N VAL A 86 -8.57 6.37 5.03
CA VAL A 86 -8.12 7.08 3.81
C VAL A 86 -8.54 8.55 3.74
N CYS A 87 -9.79 8.88 4.08
CA CYS A 87 -10.27 10.26 4.02
C CYS A 87 -9.61 11.17 5.07
N VAL A 88 -9.29 10.61 6.25
CA VAL A 88 -8.57 11.34 7.30
C VAL A 88 -7.13 11.56 6.86
N LEU A 89 -6.44 10.51 6.41
CA LEU A 89 -5.08 10.61 5.90
C LEU A 89 -4.97 11.62 4.75
N ALA A 90 -5.86 11.54 3.76
CA ALA A 90 -5.87 12.48 2.63
C ALA A 90 -6.05 13.93 3.09
N LYS A 91 -6.88 14.17 4.12
CA LYS A 91 -7.05 15.52 4.67
C LYS A 91 -5.81 16.00 5.44
N GLU A 92 -5.12 15.13 6.17
CA GLU A 92 -3.85 15.50 6.82
C GLU A 92 -2.78 15.85 5.78
N LEU A 93 -2.72 15.12 4.66
CA LEU A 93 -1.84 15.44 3.54
C LEU A 93 -2.15 16.82 2.94
N VAL A 94 -3.43 17.20 2.84
CA VAL A 94 -3.83 18.56 2.45
C VAL A 94 -3.33 19.59 3.46
N THR A 95 -3.43 19.30 4.76
CA THR A 95 -2.97 20.18 5.85
C THR A 95 -1.47 20.44 5.76
N VAL A 96 -0.65 19.40 5.71
CA VAL A 96 0.82 19.55 5.70
C VAL A 96 1.35 20.11 4.37
N ASN A 97 0.63 19.90 3.26
CA ASN A 97 0.90 20.57 1.99
C ASN A 97 0.43 22.04 1.96
N GLY A 98 -0.25 22.50 3.01
CA GLY A 98 -0.81 23.83 3.12
C GLY A 98 -1.84 24.14 2.03
N GLU A 99 -2.68 23.17 1.69
CA GLU A 99 -3.71 23.27 0.65
C GLU A 99 -5.14 23.32 1.22
N LEU A 100 -5.33 23.56 2.53
CA LEU A 100 -6.66 23.58 3.12
C LEU A 100 -7.54 24.67 2.50
N SER A 101 -7.00 25.87 2.30
CA SER A 101 -7.74 26.99 1.70
C SER A 101 -8.18 26.69 0.26
N LYS A 102 -7.41 25.89 -0.47
CA LYS A 102 -7.70 25.51 -1.85
C LYS A 102 -8.93 24.60 -1.94
N TYR A 103 -9.06 23.62 -1.04
CA TYR A 103 -10.12 22.62 -1.12
C TYR A 103 -11.29 22.84 -0.15
N PHE A 104 -11.08 23.59 0.93
CA PHE A 104 -12.04 23.73 2.03
C PHE A 104 -12.35 25.18 2.42
N GLY A 105 -11.85 26.17 1.67
CA GLY A 105 -12.05 27.60 1.96
C GLY A 105 -11.04 28.17 2.97
N ALA A 106 -10.81 29.48 2.93
CA ALA A 106 -9.76 30.16 3.70
C ALA A 106 -10.12 30.44 5.16
N GLU A 107 -11.41 30.39 5.49
CA GLU A 107 -11.99 30.61 6.81
C GLU A 107 -11.58 29.54 7.83
N ASN A 108 -12.05 29.70 9.08
CA ASN A 108 -11.82 28.76 10.18
C ASN A 108 -10.33 28.48 10.49
N GLY A 109 -9.44 29.41 10.11
CA GLY A 109 -8.01 29.30 10.33
C GLY A 109 -7.24 28.54 9.25
N ASN A 110 -7.89 28.08 8.18
CA ASN A 110 -7.24 27.33 7.10
C ASN A 110 -6.11 28.13 6.43
N VAL A 111 -6.32 29.42 6.16
CA VAL A 111 -5.27 30.26 5.56
C VAL A 111 -4.04 30.42 6.46
N ASN A 112 -4.24 30.44 7.78
CA ASN A 112 -3.14 30.53 8.74
C ASN A 112 -2.40 29.18 8.83
N SER A 113 -3.13 28.07 8.81
CA SER A 113 -2.54 26.71 8.76
C SER A 113 -1.71 26.53 7.49
N ASP A 114 -2.22 26.95 6.34
CA ASP A 114 -1.52 26.87 5.06
C ASP A 114 -0.23 27.69 5.07
N ALA A 115 -0.31 28.93 5.57
CA ALA A 115 0.86 29.78 5.70
C ALA A 115 1.91 29.18 6.64
N PHE A 116 1.48 28.59 7.76
CA PHE A 116 2.36 27.95 8.72
C PHE A 116 3.09 26.74 8.13
N HIS A 117 2.36 25.80 7.53
CA HIS A 117 2.97 24.59 6.97
C HIS A 117 3.88 24.93 5.77
N ARG A 118 3.48 25.83 4.87
CA ARG A 118 4.35 26.25 3.75
C ARG A 118 5.61 26.99 4.22
N ALA A 119 5.55 27.73 5.33
CA ALA A 119 6.72 28.41 5.88
C ALA A 119 7.70 27.44 6.54
N LEU A 120 7.21 26.48 7.34
CA LEU A 120 8.04 25.53 8.08
C LEU A 120 8.53 24.36 7.21
N LEU A 121 7.65 23.81 6.39
CA LEU A 121 7.86 22.62 5.57
C LEU A 121 8.18 23.01 4.12
N ASN A 122 9.04 24.02 3.97
CA ASN A 122 9.52 24.49 2.68
C ASN A 122 10.51 23.50 2.05
N ASP A 123 10.73 23.60 0.74
CA ASP A 123 11.51 22.61 -0.01
C ASP A 123 12.92 22.39 0.54
N ALA A 124 13.60 23.46 0.99
CA ALA A 124 14.93 23.35 1.57
C ALA A 124 14.93 22.55 2.87
N LYS A 125 13.89 22.69 3.71
CA LYS A 125 13.78 21.89 4.94
C LYS A 125 13.48 20.44 4.65
N ILE A 126 12.65 20.17 3.63
CA ILE A 126 12.38 18.80 3.18
C ILE A 126 13.62 18.15 2.58
N ASP A 127 14.41 18.87 1.78
CA ASP A 127 15.68 18.37 1.23
C ASP A 127 16.67 18.04 2.35
N GLU A 128 16.78 18.89 3.38
CA GLU A 128 17.61 18.64 4.57
C GLU A 128 17.17 17.37 5.31
N TYR A 129 15.86 17.19 5.51
CA TYR A 129 15.29 16.00 6.17
C TYR A 129 15.59 14.72 5.39
N LEU A 130 15.32 14.73 4.08
CA LEU A 130 15.54 13.57 3.20
C LEU A 130 17.02 13.22 3.10
N ALA A 131 17.92 14.22 3.04
CA ALA A 131 19.36 14.01 3.02
C ALA A 131 19.91 13.39 4.33
N ALA A 132 19.24 13.65 5.46
CA ALA A 132 19.60 13.08 6.75
C ALA A 132 18.94 11.71 7.03
N SER A 133 17.99 11.30 6.19
CA SER A 133 17.22 10.06 6.40
C SER A 133 18.02 8.81 6.06
N SER A 134 17.81 7.75 6.85
CA SER A 134 18.49 6.47 6.64
C SER A 134 17.97 5.76 5.38
N ALA A 135 18.77 4.83 4.83
CA ALA A 135 18.32 4.00 3.71
C ALA A 135 17.04 3.21 4.04
N ASP A 136 16.92 2.73 5.27
CA ASP A 136 15.75 1.98 5.75
C ASP A 136 14.50 2.86 5.85
N SER A 137 14.65 4.10 6.35
CA SER A 137 13.58 5.09 6.39
C SER A 137 13.10 5.45 5.00
N ASN A 138 14.03 5.77 4.09
CA ASN A 138 13.71 6.10 2.71
C ASN A 138 13.01 4.94 1.99
N ALA A 139 13.45 3.70 2.23
CA ALA A 139 12.78 2.52 1.70
C ALA A 139 11.36 2.37 2.26
N MET A 140 11.19 2.55 3.57
CA MET A 140 9.87 2.49 4.22
C MET A 140 8.91 3.56 3.68
N ASP A 141 9.37 4.80 3.52
CA ASP A 141 8.56 5.91 3.00
C ASP A 141 8.19 5.70 1.53
N SER A 142 9.12 5.21 0.71
CA SER A 142 8.80 4.84 -0.67
C SER A 142 7.75 3.74 -0.74
N GLY A 143 7.88 2.73 0.12
CA GLY A 143 6.87 1.70 0.34
C GLY A 143 5.51 2.30 0.71
N TYR A 144 5.50 3.22 1.68
CA TYR A 144 4.30 3.87 2.20
C TYR A 144 3.56 4.60 1.09
N ALA A 145 4.25 5.48 0.34
CA ALA A 145 3.66 6.23 -0.76
C ALA A 145 3.02 5.28 -1.78
N ARG A 146 3.73 4.22 -2.18
CA ARG A 146 3.22 3.20 -3.10
C ARG A 146 2.01 2.44 -2.55
N GLY A 147 2.00 2.12 -1.26
CA GLY A 147 0.89 1.42 -0.60
C GLY A 147 -0.39 2.26 -0.54
N TYR A 148 -0.26 3.54 -0.16
CA TYR A 148 -1.36 4.50 -0.18
C TYR A 148 -1.88 4.72 -1.61
N ASN A 149 -1.00 4.99 -2.57
CA ASN A 149 -1.34 5.23 -3.97
C ASN A 149 -2.07 4.03 -4.59
N ARG A 150 -1.61 2.82 -4.29
CA ARG A 150 -2.27 1.59 -4.72
C ARG A 150 -3.68 1.49 -4.14
N TYR A 151 -3.87 1.84 -2.86
CA TYR A 151 -5.18 1.77 -2.21
C TYR A 151 -6.18 2.70 -2.89
N ILE A 152 -5.85 3.99 -3.04
CA ILE A 152 -6.77 4.98 -3.64
C ILE A 152 -7.08 4.67 -5.12
N ASP A 153 -6.12 4.12 -5.86
CA ASP A 153 -6.31 3.70 -7.25
C ASP A 153 -7.29 2.52 -7.37
N THR A 154 -7.08 1.48 -6.56
CA THR A 154 -7.87 0.23 -6.64
C THR A 154 -9.20 0.27 -5.91
N HIS A 155 -9.43 1.27 -5.04
CA HIS A 155 -10.64 1.43 -4.23
C HIS A 155 -11.36 2.76 -4.50
N ALA A 156 -11.08 3.45 -5.60
CA ALA A 156 -11.67 4.75 -5.93
C ALA A 156 -13.21 4.75 -5.81
N ASP A 157 -13.86 3.69 -6.34
CA ASP A 157 -15.32 3.52 -6.30
C ASP A 157 -15.87 3.07 -4.93
N GLN A 158 -14.99 2.78 -3.97
CA GLN A 158 -15.32 2.26 -2.64
C GLN A 158 -14.95 3.24 -1.51
N LEU A 159 -14.45 4.43 -1.86
CA LEU A 159 -14.08 5.44 -0.86
C LEU A 159 -15.30 5.89 -0.05
N PRO A 160 -15.14 6.20 1.25
CA PRO A 160 -16.23 6.72 2.06
C PRO A 160 -16.82 8.02 1.49
N ALA A 161 -18.12 8.23 1.69
CA ALA A 161 -18.84 9.40 1.16
C ALA A 161 -18.22 10.76 1.57
N SER A 162 -17.46 10.81 2.66
CA SER A 162 -16.76 12.03 3.11
C SER A 162 -15.59 12.44 2.19
N CYS A 163 -15.08 11.55 1.34
CA CYS A 163 -14.03 11.86 0.37
C CYS A 163 -14.19 11.21 -1.01
N ALA A 164 -15.30 10.51 -1.27
CA ALA A 164 -15.58 9.90 -2.55
C ALA A 164 -15.58 10.94 -3.69
N GLY A 165 -14.76 10.71 -4.72
CA GLY A 165 -14.62 11.61 -5.88
C GLY A 165 -13.97 12.96 -5.58
N ALA A 166 -13.40 13.15 -4.37
CA ALA A 166 -12.79 14.41 -4.00
C ALA A 166 -11.41 14.59 -4.65
N GLU A 167 -11.17 15.74 -5.29
CA GLU A 167 -9.89 16.06 -5.95
C GLU A 167 -8.68 16.05 -5.01
N TRP A 168 -8.91 16.20 -3.71
CA TRP A 168 -7.87 16.20 -2.68
C TRP A 168 -7.47 14.80 -2.20
N VAL A 169 -8.15 13.74 -2.65
CA VAL A 169 -7.67 12.36 -2.52
C VAL A 169 -6.85 12.05 -3.77
N LYS A 170 -5.52 12.20 -3.67
CA LYS A 170 -4.60 12.13 -4.81
C LYS A 170 -3.33 11.35 -4.44
N PRO A 171 -2.59 10.83 -5.44
CA PRO A 171 -1.32 10.17 -5.18
C PRO A 171 -0.33 11.07 -4.42
N ILE A 172 0.47 10.44 -3.57
CA ILE A 172 1.54 11.07 -2.78
C ILE A 172 2.91 10.56 -3.18
N ASP A 173 3.95 11.28 -2.78
CA ASP A 173 5.35 10.87 -2.88
C ASP A 173 6.07 10.92 -1.52
N GLU A 174 7.36 10.58 -1.50
CA GLU A 174 8.19 10.59 -0.29
C GLU A 174 8.34 12.01 0.30
N ARG A 175 8.18 13.06 -0.51
CA ARG A 175 8.26 14.45 -0.03
C ARG A 175 7.01 14.84 0.74
N ASP A 176 5.84 14.27 0.40
CA ASP A 176 4.63 14.42 1.22
C ASP A 176 4.77 13.79 2.60
N LEU A 177 5.54 12.69 2.72
CA LEU A 177 5.79 12.02 3.99
C LEU A 177 6.84 12.73 4.85
N ALA A 178 7.76 13.45 4.22
CA ALA A 178 8.77 14.26 4.89
C ALA A 178 8.22 15.60 5.44
N ARG A 179 6.97 15.96 5.11
CA ARG A 179 6.25 17.14 5.61
C ARG A 179 5.57 16.83 6.94
#